data_AF-A0A971G6H1-F1
#
_entry.id   AF-A0A971G6H1-F1
#
_cell.length_a   1.000
_cell.length_b   1.000
_cell.length_c   1.000
_cell.angle_alpha   90.00
_cell.angle_beta   90.00
_cell.angle_gamma   90.00
#
_symmetry.space_group_name_H-M   'P 1'
#
loop_
_entity.id
_entity.type
_entity.pdbx_description
1 polymer ?
#
loop_
_entity_poly.entity_id
_entity_poly.type
_entity_poly.pdbx_seq_one_letter_code
_entity_poly.pdbx_strand_id
1 'polypeptide(L)'
;AEPTAEPTATPTATPTPTPTPEPTAEPTAEPTAAPTITPAPALPGDATNDGTVDILDLVSIIDYIVSNTSLASPANADANGDGTVDILDLVWIIDRIVGG
;
A
#
# COMPACT_ATOMS: atom_id res chain seq x y z
N ALA A 1 -80.18 -28.26 -16.66
CA ALA A 1 -79.45 -26.98 -16.60
C ALA A 1 -78.66 -26.83 -17.89
N GLU A 2 -79.02 -25.79 -18.64
CA GLU A 2 -78.21 -24.86 -19.47
C GLU A 2 -76.68 -24.79 -19.20
N PRO A 3 -75.91 -24.02 -20.00
CA PRO A 3 -75.37 -24.24 -21.36
C PRO A 3 -73.85 -24.57 -21.28
N THR A 4 -72.99 -24.57 -22.32
CA THR A 4 -72.33 -23.36 -22.87
C THR A 4 -71.20 -23.73 -23.86
N ALA A 5 -71.23 -23.05 -25.02
CA ALA A 5 -70.18 -22.61 -25.96
C ALA A 5 -69.07 -23.56 -26.49
N GLU A 6 -69.03 -23.63 -27.83
CA GLU A 6 -67.85 -23.92 -28.66
C GLU A 6 -66.72 -22.88 -28.46
N PRO A 7 -65.47 -23.30 -28.68
CA PRO A 7 -64.43 -22.37 -29.11
C PRO A 7 -63.83 -22.74 -30.48
N THR A 8 -64.02 -21.83 -31.43
CA THR A 8 -63.24 -21.69 -32.67
C THR A 8 -61.81 -21.31 -32.32
N ALA A 9 -60.84 -22.17 -32.62
CA ALA A 9 -59.42 -21.81 -32.52
C ALA A 9 -58.96 -21.08 -33.79
N THR A 10 -58.40 -19.90 -33.56
CA THR A 10 -57.96 -18.86 -34.51
C THR A 10 -56.60 -19.16 -35.13
N PRO A 11 -56.22 -18.51 -36.26
CA PRO A 11 -54.97 -18.80 -36.98
C PRO A 11 -53.75 -18.42 -36.15
N THR A 12 -52.80 -19.36 -36.02
CA THR A 12 -51.52 -19.11 -35.36
C THR A 12 -50.53 -18.54 -36.38
N ALA A 13 -50.31 -17.23 -36.35
CA ALA A 13 -49.18 -16.62 -37.04
C ALA A 13 -47.88 -17.15 -36.41
N THR A 14 -47.00 -17.73 -37.21
CA THR A 14 -45.68 -18.18 -36.76
C THR A 14 -44.80 -16.95 -36.47
N PRO A 15 -44.15 -16.86 -35.30
CA PRO A 15 -43.28 -15.72 -35.02
C PRO A 15 -42.02 -15.78 -35.89
N THR A 16 -41.68 -14.67 -36.52
CA THR A 16 -40.38 -14.46 -37.18
C THR A 16 -39.27 -14.45 -36.11
N PRO A 17 -38.16 -15.18 -36.27
CA PRO A 17 -37.05 -15.08 -35.33
C PRO A 17 -36.44 -13.68 -35.40
N THR A 18 -36.36 -13.02 -34.25
CA THR A 18 -35.65 -11.75 -34.05
C THR A 18 -34.14 -11.98 -34.18
N PRO A 19 -33.36 -11.07 -34.80
CA PRO A 19 -31.90 -11.20 -34.83
C PRO A 19 -31.32 -11.12 -33.42
N THR A 20 -30.42 -12.04 -33.10
CA THR A 20 -29.64 -12.02 -31.86
C THR A 20 -28.59 -10.91 -31.95
N PRO A 21 -28.48 -10.00 -30.97
CA PRO A 21 -27.37 -9.04 -30.95
C PRO A 21 -26.05 -9.79 -30.78
N GLU A 22 -25.07 -9.44 -31.62
CA GLU A 22 -23.70 -9.93 -31.54
C GLU A 22 -23.06 -9.49 -30.20
N PRO A 23 -22.25 -10.33 -29.53
CA PRO A 23 -21.65 -9.94 -28.26
C PRO A 23 -20.60 -8.85 -28.47
N THR A 24 -20.89 -7.64 -28.01
CA THR A 24 -19.88 -6.59 -27.88
C THR A 24 -18.91 -7.02 -26.77
N ALA A 25 -17.68 -7.38 -27.13
CA ALA A 25 -16.64 -7.62 -26.14
C ALA A 25 -16.40 -6.32 -25.35
N GLU A 26 -16.68 -6.34 -24.04
CA GLU A 26 -16.32 -5.25 -23.14
C GLU A 26 -14.80 -5.09 -23.14
N PRO A 27 -14.27 -3.85 -23.19
CA PRO A 27 -12.85 -3.63 -23.02
C PRO A 27 -12.47 -4.02 -21.60
N THR A 28 -11.73 -5.11 -21.45
CA THR A 28 -11.13 -5.49 -20.17
C THR A 28 -9.99 -4.52 -19.91
N ALA A 29 -10.21 -3.52 -19.07
CA ALA A 29 -9.14 -2.65 -18.62
C ALA A 29 -8.08 -3.51 -17.91
N GLU A 30 -6.88 -3.58 -18.48
CA GLU A 30 -5.73 -4.18 -17.82
C GLU A 30 -5.54 -3.52 -16.45
N PRO A 31 -5.26 -4.29 -15.38
CA PRO A 31 -5.00 -3.68 -14.08
C PRO A 31 -3.73 -2.83 -14.18
N THR A 32 -3.87 -1.51 -14.06
CA THR A 32 -2.75 -0.61 -13.85
C THR A 32 -2.03 -1.07 -12.58
N ALA A 33 -0.82 -1.62 -12.73
CA ALA A 33 0.01 -1.98 -11.59
C ALA A 33 0.12 -0.77 -10.64
N ALA A 34 -0.32 -0.94 -9.40
CA ALA A 34 -0.17 0.07 -8.37
C ALA A 34 1.33 0.44 -8.25
N PRO A 35 1.66 1.71 -7.97
CA PRO A 35 3.06 2.09 -7.76
C PRO A 35 3.63 1.27 -6.60
N THR A 36 4.61 0.43 -6.90
CA THR A 36 5.41 -0.23 -5.87
C THR A 36 6.26 0.86 -5.22
N ILE A 37 5.89 1.29 -4.02
CA ILE A 37 6.72 2.20 -3.24
C ILE A 37 7.89 1.36 -2.72
N THR A 38 9.02 1.40 -3.44
CA THR A 38 10.25 0.77 -2.97
C THR A 38 10.66 1.49 -1.69
N PRO A 39 10.76 0.79 -0.55
CA PRO A 39 11.27 1.41 0.67
C PRO A 39 12.68 1.93 0.41
N ALA A 40 12.98 3.14 0.89
CA ALA A 40 14.32 3.68 0.85
C ALA A 40 15.29 2.70 1.55
N PRO A 41 16.53 2.56 1.07
CA PRO A 41 17.52 1.73 1.76
C PRO A 41 17.73 2.26 3.18
N ALA A 42 17.83 1.35 4.15
CA ALA A 42 18.18 1.72 5.52
C ALA A 42 19.52 2.46 5.55
N LEU A 43 19.57 3.56 6.27
CA LEU A 43 20.76 4.40 6.45
C LEU A 43 21.08 4.40 7.95
N PRO A 44 22.02 3.55 8.42
CA PRO A 44 22.40 3.53 9.83
C PRO A 44 22.80 4.93 10.29
N GLY A 45 22.21 5.36 11.41
CA GLY A 45 22.35 6.69 11.97
C GLY A 45 21.26 7.70 11.57
N ASP A 46 20.46 7.46 10.53
CA ASP A 46 19.36 8.33 10.10
C ASP A 46 18.07 8.03 10.90
N ALA A 47 18.10 8.42 12.17
CA ALA A 47 17.00 8.19 13.12
C ALA A 47 15.73 8.98 12.77
N THR A 48 15.89 10.12 12.07
CA THR A 48 14.77 10.96 11.59
C THR A 48 14.16 10.48 10.27
N ASN A 49 14.86 9.58 9.57
CA ASN A 49 14.50 9.05 8.25
C ASN A 49 14.37 10.16 7.18
N ASP A 50 15.25 11.16 7.25
CA ASP A 50 15.30 12.28 6.32
C ASP A 50 16.29 12.08 5.16
N GLY A 51 17.04 10.97 5.19
CA GLY A 51 18.02 10.59 4.20
C GLY A 51 19.43 11.12 4.46
N THR A 52 19.67 11.79 5.58
CA THR A 52 20.98 12.26 6.01
C THR A 52 21.33 11.74 7.40
N VAL A 53 22.63 11.78 7.76
CA VAL A 53 23.09 11.44 9.11
C VAL A 53 23.70 12.71 9.69
N ASP A 54 22.99 13.37 10.58
CA ASP A 54 23.40 14.65 11.16
C ASP A 54 23.03 14.81 12.64
N ILE A 55 23.14 16.04 13.15
CA ILE A 55 22.89 16.34 14.56
C ILE A 55 21.42 16.15 14.97
N LEU A 56 20.48 16.24 14.03
CA LEU A 56 19.06 16.03 14.30
C LEU A 56 18.79 14.57 14.66
N ASP A 57 19.48 13.62 14.03
CA ASP A 57 19.38 12.21 14.40
C ASP A 57 19.88 11.96 15.81
N LEU A 58 21.00 12.61 16.17
CA LEU A 58 21.55 12.54 17.52
C LEU A 58 20.55 13.07 18.56
N VAL A 59 19.91 14.21 18.27
CA VAL A 59 18.88 14.80 19.15
C VAL A 59 17.68 13.87 19.28
N SER A 60 17.23 13.24 18.19
CA SER A 60 16.11 12.28 18.22
C SER A 60 16.42 11.05 19.07
N ILE A 61 17.64 10.49 19.00
CA ILE A 61 18.02 9.36 19.86
C ILE A 61 18.17 9.79 21.32
N ILE A 62 18.71 10.98 21.60
CA ILE A 62 18.76 11.51 22.97
C ILE A 62 17.35 11.64 23.56
N ASP A 63 16.41 12.20 22.79
CA ASP A 63 15.03 12.34 23.25
C ASP A 63 14.34 10.99 23.42
N TYR A 64 14.61 10.02 22.55
CA TYR A 64 14.17 8.64 22.75
C TYR A 64 14.69 8.05 24.07
N ILE A 65 16.00 8.17 24.35
CA ILE A 65 16.61 7.61 25.56
C ILE A 65 16.12 8.31 26.83
N VAL A 66 16.01 9.64 26.81
CA VAL A 66 15.70 10.45 28.00
C VAL A 66 14.20 10.53 28.25
N SER A 67 13.41 10.70 27.18
CA SER A 67 11.98 10.99 27.25
C SER A 67 11.11 9.83 26.77
N ASN A 68 11.70 8.74 26.25
CA ASN A 68 10.99 7.57 25.73
C ASN A 68 9.97 7.93 24.63
N THR A 69 10.35 8.88 23.77
CA THR A 69 9.56 9.30 22.61
C THR A 69 9.60 8.25 21.49
N SER A 70 8.78 8.40 20.45
CA SER A 70 8.80 7.48 19.31
C SER A 70 9.83 7.92 18.26
N LEU A 71 10.65 6.98 17.81
CA LEU A 71 11.57 7.19 16.68
C LEU A 71 10.87 7.02 15.34
N ALA A 72 11.25 7.83 14.35
CA ALA A 72 10.76 7.68 12.98
C ALA A 72 11.31 6.41 12.33
N SER A 73 12.58 6.09 12.57
CA SER A 73 13.22 4.85 12.13
C SER A 73 14.02 4.19 13.26
N PRO A 74 13.40 3.28 14.05
CA PRO A 74 14.12 2.53 15.09
C PRO A 74 15.26 1.68 14.52
N ALA A 75 15.11 1.19 13.29
CA ALA A 75 16.12 0.36 12.63
C ALA A 75 17.36 1.17 12.21
N ASN A 76 17.18 2.43 11.80
CA ASN A 76 18.32 3.31 11.54
C ASN A 76 18.91 3.88 12.83
N ALA A 77 18.09 4.03 13.88
CA ALA A 77 18.53 4.52 15.18
C ALA A 77 19.42 3.51 15.94
N ASP A 78 19.22 2.21 15.73
CA ASP A 78 20.18 1.14 16.08
C ASP A 78 21.34 1.17 15.06
N ALA A 79 22.14 2.22 15.16
CA ALA A 79 23.17 2.56 14.19
C ALA A 79 24.36 1.60 14.25
N ASN A 80 24.62 1.04 15.44
CA ASN A 80 25.70 0.06 15.61
C ASN A 80 25.27 -1.39 15.28
N GLY A 81 23.96 -1.65 15.18
CA GLY A 81 23.37 -2.94 14.81
C GLY A 81 23.37 -4.00 15.93
N ASP A 82 23.40 -3.58 17.20
CA ASP A 82 23.39 -4.48 18.36
C ASP A 82 21.98 -4.91 18.80
N GLY A 83 20.94 -4.33 18.18
CA GLY A 83 19.54 -4.65 18.42
C GLY A 83 18.89 -3.77 19.49
N THR A 84 19.61 -2.81 20.06
CA THR A 84 19.09 -1.85 21.01
C THR A 84 19.40 -0.42 20.59
N VAL A 85 18.49 0.52 20.88
CA VAL A 85 18.76 1.95 20.67
C VAL A 85 19.25 2.53 22.00
N ASP A 86 20.54 2.81 22.10
CA ASP A 86 21.16 3.33 23.32
C ASP A 86 22.31 4.33 23.07
N ILE A 87 23.13 4.58 24.09
CA ILE A 87 24.24 5.54 24.03
C ILE A 87 25.35 5.11 23.05
N LEU A 88 25.46 3.83 22.73
CA LEU A 88 26.45 3.32 21.77
C LEU A 88 26.09 3.74 20.34
N ASP A 89 24.81 3.88 20.00
CA ASP A 89 24.39 4.43 18.71
C ASP A 89 24.72 5.92 18.58
N LEU A 90 24.58 6.67 19.67
CA LEU A 90 25.00 8.06 19.72
C LEU A 90 26.51 8.19 19.44
N VAL A 91 27.33 7.32 20.03
CA VAL A 91 28.78 7.30 19.77
C VAL A 91 29.05 7.00 18.29
N TRP A 92 28.33 6.05 17.71
CA TRP A 92 28.47 5.72 16.29
C TRP A 92 28.14 6.91 15.39
N ILE A 93 27.02 7.62 15.64
CA ILE A 93 26.60 8.79 14.87
C ILE A 93 27.60 9.93 15.02
N ILE A 94 28.12 10.17 16.23
CA ILE A 94 29.14 11.20 16.46
C ILE A 94 30.41 10.90 15.64
N ASP A 95 30.89 9.65 15.66
CA ASP A 95 32.05 9.26 14.85
C ASP A 95 31.77 9.44 13.35
N ARG A 96 30.54 9.15 12.91
CA ARG A 96 30.13 9.34 11.52
C ARG A 96 30.10 10.81 11.09
N ILE A 97 29.67 11.72 11.96
CA ILE A 97 29.57 13.16 11.69
C ILE A 97 30.93 13.84 11.80
N VAL A 98 31.76 13.45 12.77
CA VAL A 98 33.03 14.12 13.10
C VAL A 98 34.23 13.49 12.41
N GLY A 99 34.21 12.17 12.21
CA GLY A 99 35.27 11.39 11.56
C GLY A 99 35.09 11.21 10.06
N GLY A 100 34.00 11.73 9.48
CA GLY A 100 33.73 11.77 8.04
C GLY A 100 34.48 12.84 7.28
#